data_AF-A0A948DZ76-F1
#
_entry.id   AF-A0A948DZ76-F1
#
_cell.length_a   1.000
_cell.length_b   1.000
_cell.length_c   1.000
_cell.angle_alpha   90.00
_cell.angle_beta   90.00
_cell.angle_gamma   90.00
#
_symmetry.space_group_name_H-M   'P 1'
#
loop_
_entity.id
_entity.type
_entity.pdbx_description
1 polymer ?
#
loop_
_entity_poly.entity_id
_entity_poly.type
_entity_poly.pdbx_seq_one_letter_code
_entity_poly.pdbx_strand_id
1 'polypeptide(L)'
;MEFNNIQELSKDRKNWVEASRKNRFEDGIKRLLIDLYPDNAHFIYELLQNAEDARASAVRFILNDDSVEFEHNGDRLFSIENVDSITSIGVSTKKDDPTSIGKFGVGFKAVFAYTTTPEIESGEYHFRIRDLVVPDTDGLSPCSLGKKQTRMIFPFDNPRKPPEKAITEISRNLKQLNESTLLFLSNIRKI
;
A
#
# COMPACT_ATOMS: atom_id res chain seq x y z
N MET A 1 0.75 -18.84 10.56
CA MET A 1 2.21 -18.97 10.64
C MET A 1 2.71 -17.60 11.07
N GLU A 2 3.52 -17.51 12.09
CA GLU A 2 4.18 -16.25 12.46
C GLU A 2 5.54 -16.21 11.75
N PHE A 3 5.78 -15.14 10.99
CA PHE A 3 7.05 -14.92 10.30
C PHE A 3 7.96 -14.08 11.20
N ASN A 4 9.23 -14.47 11.35
CA ASN A 4 10.15 -13.77 12.26
C ASN A 4 10.89 -12.62 11.58
N ASN A 5 10.98 -12.65 10.24
CA ASN A 5 11.67 -11.62 9.45
C ASN A 5 11.09 -11.56 8.03
N ILE A 6 11.42 -10.47 7.34
CA ILE A 6 10.92 -10.20 5.98
C ILE A 6 11.44 -11.23 4.98
N GLN A 7 12.64 -11.79 5.17
CA GLN A 7 13.23 -12.78 4.25
C GLN A 7 12.46 -14.11 4.27
N GLU A 8 12.05 -14.58 5.45
CA GLU A 8 11.19 -15.76 5.61
C GLU A 8 9.84 -15.56 4.92
N LEU A 9 9.19 -14.42 5.17
CA LEU A 9 7.93 -14.05 4.52
C LEU A 9 8.11 -13.97 2.99
N SER A 10 9.16 -13.31 2.51
CA SER A 10 9.46 -13.19 1.09
C SER A 10 9.60 -14.54 0.43
N LYS A 11 10.31 -15.48 1.08
CA LYS A 11 10.53 -16.84 0.58
C LYS A 11 9.21 -17.62 0.51
N ASP A 12 8.38 -17.55 1.55
CA ASP A 12 7.07 -18.20 1.56
C ASP A 12 6.16 -17.67 0.43
N ARG A 13 6.10 -16.35 0.27
CA ARG A 13 5.31 -15.70 -0.79
C ARG A 13 5.82 -16.06 -2.19
N LYS A 14 7.14 -16.09 -2.41
CA LYS A 14 7.75 -16.55 -3.68
C LYS A 14 7.33 -18.00 -4.00
N ASN A 15 7.41 -18.90 -3.01
CA ASN A 15 6.96 -20.30 -3.19
C ASN A 15 5.47 -20.39 -3.55
N TRP A 16 4.62 -19.59 -2.90
CA TRP A 16 3.19 -19.55 -3.20
C TRP A 16 2.90 -19.03 -4.61
N VAL A 17 3.59 -17.97 -5.05
CA VAL A 17 3.47 -17.45 -6.41
C VAL A 17 3.88 -18.51 -7.43
N GLU A 18 5.02 -19.18 -7.22
CA GLU A 18 5.48 -20.26 -8.09
C GLU A 18 4.47 -21.42 -8.16
N ALA A 19 3.90 -21.83 -7.02
CA ALA A 19 2.88 -22.86 -6.98
C ALA A 19 1.61 -22.43 -7.74
N SER A 20 1.15 -21.21 -7.55
CA SER A 20 0.00 -20.64 -8.30
C SER A 20 0.26 -20.61 -9.80
N ARG A 21 1.47 -20.23 -10.23
CA ARG A 21 1.89 -20.26 -11.64
C ARG A 21 1.90 -21.67 -12.23
N LYS A 22 2.51 -22.63 -11.52
CA LYS A 22 2.54 -24.05 -11.92
C LYS A 22 1.14 -24.63 -12.13
N ASN A 23 0.18 -24.18 -11.32
CA ASN A 23 -1.22 -24.61 -11.40
C ASN A 23 -2.11 -23.72 -12.28
N ARG A 24 -1.54 -22.72 -12.98
CA ARG A 24 -2.26 -21.77 -13.85
C ARG A 24 -3.38 -20.98 -13.14
N PHE A 25 -3.23 -20.72 -11.85
CA PHE A 25 -4.18 -19.93 -11.05
C PHE A 25 -3.81 -18.44 -10.94
N GLU A 26 -2.60 -18.07 -11.33
CA GLU A 26 -2.09 -16.69 -11.32
C GLU A 26 -3.09 -15.70 -11.91
N ASP A 27 -3.53 -15.92 -13.15
CA ASP A 27 -4.36 -14.97 -13.88
C ASP A 27 -5.75 -14.84 -13.25
N GLY A 28 -6.30 -15.95 -12.73
CA GLY A 28 -7.56 -15.96 -12.01
C GLY A 28 -7.49 -15.12 -10.73
N ILE A 29 -6.40 -15.26 -9.96
CA ILE A 29 -6.20 -14.49 -8.73
C ILE A 29 -5.95 -13.01 -9.04
N LYS A 30 -5.10 -12.70 -10.04
CA LYS A 30 -4.85 -11.32 -10.47
C LYS A 30 -6.15 -10.66 -10.94
N ARG A 31 -6.96 -11.36 -11.72
CA ARG A 31 -8.26 -10.86 -12.19
C ARG A 31 -9.23 -10.62 -11.03
N LEU A 32 -9.38 -11.59 -10.12
CA LEU A 32 -10.21 -11.41 -8.93
C LEU A 32 -9.78 -10.22 -8.10
N LEU A 33 -8.47 -10.03 -7.89
CA LEU A 33 -7.97 -8.87 -7.18
C LEU A 33 -8.31 -7.58 -7.93
N ILE A 34 -8.03 -7.49 -9.22
CA ILE A 34 -8.31 -6.28 -10.01
C ILE A 34 -9.82 -5.95 -10.04
N ASP A 35 -10.68 -6.96 -10.19
CA ASP A 35 -12.13 -6.79 -10.22
C ASP A 35 -12.70 -6.36 -8.85
N LEU A 36 -11.99 -6.65 -7.74
CA LEU A 36 -12.33 -6.19 -6.39
C LEU A 36 -11.91 -4.72 -6.12
N TYR A 37 -11.05 -4.13 -6.96
CA TYR A 37 -10.56 -2.75 -6.81
C TYR A 37 -10.94 -1.84 -8.00
N PRO A 38 -12.24 -1.68 -8.33
CA PRO A 38 -12.64 -0.82 -9.43
C PRO A 38 -12.51 0.68 -9.12
N ASP A 39 -12.41 1.05 -7.83
CA ASP A 39 -12.51 2.44 -7.42
C ASP A 39 -11.15 3.10 -7.14
N ASN A 40 -10.68 3.82 -8.16
CA ASN A 40 -9.42 4.56 -8.21
C ASN A 40 -9.31 5.71 -7.20
N ALA A 41 -10.42 6.15 -6.57
CA ALA A 41 -10.43 7.30 -5.66
C ALA A 41 -10.18 6.91 -4.19
N HIS A 42 -10.33 5.64 -3.85
CA HIS A 42 -10.30 5.20 -2.44
C HIS A 42 -8.88 5.13 -1.87
N PHE A 43 -7.86 4.92 -2.70
CA PHE A 43 -6.49 4.70 -2.21
C PHE A 43 -5.95 5.89 -1.39
N ILE A 44 -6.28 7.13 -1.76
CA ILE A 44 -5.82 8.34 -1.03
C ILE A 44 -6.38 8.35 0.39
N TYR A 45 -7.68 8.05 0.54
CA TYR A 45 -8.31 7.97 1.85
C TYR A 45 -7.73 6.82 2.69
N GLU A 46 -7.44 5.67 2.07
CA GLU A 46 -6.79 4.55 2.76
C GLU A 46 -5.38 4.92 3.26
N LEU A 47 -4.60 5.67 2.48
CA LEU A 47 -3.30 6.19 2.92
C LEU A 47 -3.44 7.17 4.08
N LEU A 48 -4.44 8.06 4.03
CA LEU A 48 -4.74 8.98 5.13
C LEU A 48 -5.15 8.22 6.40
N GLN A 49 -6.00 7.19 6.29
CA GLN A 49 -6.39 6.36 7.43
C GLN A 49 -5.19 5.60 8.02
N ASN A 50 -4.29 5.06 7.19
CA ASN A 50 -3.05 4.45 7.67
C ASN A 50 -2.18 5.42 8.46
N ALA A 51 -2.07 6.67 8.00
CA ALA A 51 -1.35 7.72 8.71
C ALA A 51 -2.05 8.13 10.01
N GLU A 52 -3.38 8.20 10.01
CA GLU A 52 -4.21 8.48 11.18
C GLU A 52 -4.08 7.39 12.27
N ASP A 53 -4.12 6.12 11.87
CA ASP A 53 -3.89 4.96 12.74
C ASP A 53 -2.47 4.93 13.31
N ALA A 54 -1.51 5.45 12.56
CA ALA A 54 -0.14 5.67 13.00
C ALA A 54 0.03 6.94 13.86
N ARG A 55 -1.05 7.67 14.14
CA ARG A 55 -1.10 8.94 14.88
C ARG A 55 -0.21 10.02 14.26
N ALA A 56 -0.12 10.04 12.93
CA ALA A 56 0.57 11.11 12.22
C ALA A 56 -0.12 12.46 12.46
N SER A 57 0.69 13.51 12.57
CA SER A 57 0.21 14.89 12.66
C SER A 57 0.29 15.64 11.33
N ALA A 58 1.17 15.19 10.45
CA ALA A 58 1.35 15.71 9.11
C ALA A 58 1.55 14.57 8.11
N VAL A 59 0.92 14.72 6.96
CA VAL A 59 1.16 13.89 5.78
C VAL A 59 1.62 14.78 4.63
N ARG A 60 2.13 14.17 3.57
CA ARG A 60 2.51 14.85 2.33
C ARG A 60 2.29 13.93 1.14
N PHE A 61 1.69 14.46 0.09
CA PHE A 61 1.65 13.84 -1.23
C PHE A 61 2.59 14.57 -2.18
N ILE A 62 3.45 13.84 -2.89
CA ILE A 62 4.31 14.37 -3.95
C ILE A 62 3.91 13.65 -5.24
N LEU A 63 3.43 14.40 -6.22
CA LEU A 63 3.07 13.87 -7.52
C LEU A 63 4.17 14.23 -8.53
N ASN A 64 4.85 13.22 -9.04
CA ASN A 64 5.88 13.32 -10.08
C ASN A 64 5.33 12.85 -11.43
N ASP A 65 6.13 12.96 -12.49
CA ASP A 65 5.76 12.53 -13.84
C ASP A 65 5.68 10.99 -13.98
N ASP A 66 6.33 10.25 -13.09
CA ASP A 66 6.48 8.79 -13.15
C ASP A 66 6.03 8.07 -11.88
N SER A 67 5.59 8.81 -10.86
CA SER A 67 5.28 8.26 -9.55
C SER A 67 4.40 9.18 -8.71
N VAL A 68 3.75 8.61 -7.70
CA VAL A 68 3.21 9.38 -6.56
C VAL A 68 3.85 8.86 -5.28
N GLU A 69 4.30 9.78 -4.44
CA GLU A 69 4.85 9.48 -3.12
C GLU A 69 3.89 9.95 -2.03
N PHE A 70 3.78 9.16 -0.98
CA PHE A 70 3.05 9.48 0.23
C PHE A 70 3.97 9.37 1.44
N GLU A 71 4.03 10.43 2.23
CA GLU A 71 4.80 10.47 3.45
C GLU A 71 3.94 10.86 4.65
N HIS A 72 4.24 10.29 5.81
CA HIS A 72 3.65 10.73 7.08
C HIS A 72 4.63 10.62 8.24
N ASN A 73 4.41 11.46 9.26
CA ASN A 73 5.25 11.53 10.46
C ASN A 73 4.66 10.73 11.65
N GLY A 74 4.02 9.60 11.34
CA GLY A 74 3.40 8.75 12.37
C GLY A 74 4.44 8.13 13.29
N ASP A 75 4.07 7.95 14.56
CA ASP A 75 4.94 7.34 15.58
C ASP A 75 4.96 5.81 15.48
N ARG A 76 3.96 5.22 14.83
CA ARG A 76 3.88 3.78 14.59
C ARG A 76 4.57 3.44 13.27
N LEU A 77 5.74 2.82 13.39
CA LEU A 77 6.49 2.28 12.25
C LEU A 77 5.98 0.88 11.88
N PHE A 78 6.33 0.43 10.68
CA PHE A 78 6.00 -0.93 10.25
C PHE A 78 6.64 -1.99 11.14
N SER A 79 5.90 -3.05 11.38
CA SER A 79 6.38 -4.32 11.95
C SER A 79 6.25 -5.45 10.92
N ILE A 80 6.83 -6.62 11.21
CA ILE A 80 6.73 -7.79 10.32
C ILE A 80 5.26 -8.22 10.12
N GLU A 81 4.41 -8.07 11.14
CA GLU A 81 2.97 -8.32 11.06
C GLU A 81 2.28 -7.34 10.12
N ASN A 82 2.74 -6.08 10.07
CA ASN A 82 2.23 -5.11 9.09
C ASN A 82 2.65 -5.51 7.68
N VAL A 83 3.90 -5.90 7.46
CA VAL A 83 4.38 -6.38 6.15
C VAL A 83 3.59 -7.60 5.70
N ASP A 84 3.39 -8.60 6.56
CA ASP A 84 2.57 -9.78 6.27
C ASP A 84 1.12 -9.40 5.96
N SER A 85 0.54 -8.47 6.72
CA SER A 85 -0.85 -8.02 6.52
C SER A 85 -1.06 -7.35 5.16
N ILE A 86 -0.16 -6.46 4.73
CA ILE A 86 -0.31 -5.75 3.45
C ILE A 86 0.06 -6.63 2.24
N THR A 87 0.86 -7.69 2.45
CA THR A 87 1.25 -8.64 1.41
C THR A 87 0.40 -9.92 1.37
N SER A 88 -0.59 -10.05 2.26
CA SER A 88 -1.49 -11.20 2.30
C SER A 88 -2.61 -11.14 1.25
N ILE A 89 -2.94 -12.28 0.64
CA ILE A 89 -4.17 -12.47 -0.16
C ILE A 89 -5.19 -13.27 0.65
N GLY A 90 -6.41 -12.75 0.78
CA GLY A 90 -7.58 -13.53 1.20
C GLY A 90 -7.67 -13.90 2.68
N VAL A 91 -6.77 -13.45 3.55
CA VAL A 91 -6.93 -13.62 5.01
C VAL A 91 -7.80 -12.48 5.56
N SER A 92 -9.12 -12.69 5.52
CA SER A 92 -10.08 -11.83 6.23
C SER A 92 -10.20 -12.32 7.68
N THR A 93 -9.60 -11.63 8.64
CA THR A 93 -9.67 -12.05 10.05
C THR A 93 -10.99 -11.71 10.76
N LYS A 94 -11.95 -11.00 10.13
CA LYS A 94 -13.25 -10.72 10.76
C LYS A 94 -14.38 -10.68 9.73
N LYS A 95 -15.16 -11.76 9.65
CA LYS A 95 -16.35 -11.90 8.79
C LYS A 95 -17.56 -11.04 9.19
N ASP A 96 -17.52 -10.34 10.34
CA ASP A 96 -18.79 -9.98 11.03
C ASP A 96 -19.09 -8.49 11.22
N ASP A 97 -18.53 -7.56 10.45
CA ASP A 97 -19.12 -6.19 10.46
C ASP A 97 -18.89 -5.45 9.12
N PRO A 98 -19.97 -5.21 8.34
CA PRO A 98 -19.93 -4.52 7.04
C PRO A 98 -19.89 -2.98 7.15
N THR A 99 -19.92 -2.40 8.35
CA THR A 99 -19.95 -0.94 8.56
C THR A 99 -18.60 -0.33 8.98
N SER A 100 -17.60 -1.16 9.25
CA SER A 100 -16.24 -0.70 9.57
C SER A 100 -15.42 -0.45 8.31
N ILE A 101 -15.33 0.83 7.92
CA ILE A 101 -14.30 1.34 7.00
C ILE A 101 -12.94 1.20 7.72
N GLY A 102 -11.93 0.64 7.05
CA GLY A 102 -10.62 0.34 7.67
C GLY A 102 -10.40 -1.14 8.02
N LYS A 103 -11.17 -2.06 7.43
CA LYS A 103 -10.86 -3.48 7.47
C LYS A 103 -10.12 -3.93 6.22
N PHE A 104 -9.14 -4.80 6.46
CA PHE A 104 -8.42 -5.62 5.48
C PHE A 104 -7.33 -4.86 4.72
N GLY A 105 -6.19 -5.54 4.49
CA GLY A 105 -5.18 -5.16 3.50
C GLY A 105 -5.71 -5.20 2.05
N VAL A 106 -6.96 -4.80 1.87
CA VAL A 106 -7.77 -4.57 0.67
C VAL A 106 -7.69 -3.08 0.33
N GLY A 107 -7.72 -2.18 1.32
CA GLY A 107 -7.54 -0.74 1.11
C GLY A 107 -6.19 -0.38 0.47
N PHE A 108 -5.09 -0.94 0.99
CA PHE A 108 -3.77 -0.77 0.40
C PHE A 108 -3.68 -1.31 -1.03
N LYS A 109 -4.45 -2.36 -1.39
CA LYS A 109 -4.37 -2.96 -2.73
C LYS A 109 -4.92 -2.07 -3.83
N ALA A 110 -5.68 -1.01 -3.51
CA ALA A 110 -6.09 -0.01 -4.48
C ALA A 110 -4.90 0.68 -5.16
N VAL A 111 -3.71 0.71 -4.53
CA VAL A 111 -2.48 1.25 -5.15
C VAL A 111 -2.07 0.47 -6.40
N PHE A 112 -2.43 -0.82 -6.49
CA PHE A 112 -2.11 -1.65 -7.66
C PHE A 112 -2.85 -1.23 -8.93
N ALA A 113 -3.83 -0.32 -8.83
CA ALA A 113 -4.42 0.33 -10.00
C ALA A 113 -3.44 1.28 -10.71
N TYR A 114 -2.39 1.74 -10.03
CA TYR A 114 -1.40 2.69 -10.53
C TYR A 114 0.00 2.08 -10.65
N THR A 115 0.36 1.16 -9.75
CA THR A 115 1.68 0.54 -9.71
C THR A 115 1.62 -0.99 -9.73
N THR A 116 2.68 -1.66 -10.20
CA THR A 116 2.91 -3.09 -9.97
C THR A 116 3.95 -3.34 -8.88
N THR A 117 4.65 -2.28 -8.45
CA THR A 117 5.79 -2.33 -7.56
C THR A 117 5.78 -1.24 -6.48
N PRO A 118 4.76 -1.18 -5.61
CA PRO A 118 4.75 -0.22 -4.51
C PRO A 118 5.95 -0.48 -3.60
N GLU A 119 6.62 0.59 -3.21
CA GLU A 119 7.80 0.59 -2.34
C GLU A 119 7.47 1.29 -1.02
N ILE A 120 7.91 0.70 0.08
CA ILE A 120 7.59 1.14 1.43
C ILE A 120 8.89 1.23 2.23
N GLU A 121 9.08 2.39 2.85
CA GLU A 121 10.15 2.67 3.79
C GLU A 121 9.53 3.12 5.12
N SER A 122 9.82 2.39 6.20
CA SER A 122 9.32 2.72 7.53
C SER A 122 10.18 2.04 8.60
N GLY A 123 10.89 2.84 9.39
CA GLY A 123 11.80 2.32 10.42
C GLY A 123 12.92 1.49 9.80
N GLU A 124 13.04 0.22 10.20
CA GLU A 124 14.04 -0.71 9.67
C GLU A 124 13.60 -1.39 8.37
N TYR A 125 12.35 -1.22 7.97
CA TYR A 125 11.81 -1.85 6.77
C TYR A 125 11.99 -0.95 5.55
N HIS A 126 12.61 -1.50 4.52
CA HIS A 126 12.62 -0.96 3.18
C HIS A 126 12.41 -2.11 2.20
N PHE A 127 11.25 -2.17 1.57
CA PHE A 127 10.87 -3.25 0.67
C PHE A 127 9.93 -2.77 -0.42
N ARG A 128 9.91 -3.52 -1.52
CA ARG A 128 8.96 -3.36 -2.62
C ARG A 128 8.07 -4.58 -2.68
N ILE A 129 6.80 -4.41 -3.05
CA ILE A 129 5.90 -5.55 -3.24
C ILE A 129 5.91 -5.93 -4.71
N ARG A 130 6.27 -7.17 -5.02
CA ARG A 130 6.19 -7.77 -6.36
C ARG A 130 5.11 -8.82 -6.40
N ASP A 131 4.60 -9.12 -7.59
CA ASP A 131 3.59 -10.17 -7.81
C ASP A 131 2.38 -10.05 -6.86
N LEU A 132 2.06 -8.81 -6.45
CA LEU A 132 1.00 -8.41 -5.50
C LEU A 132 1.22 -8.86 -4.03
N VAL A 133 2.15 -9.77 -3.75
CA VAL A 133 2.27 -10.43 -2.44
C VAL A 133 3.68 -10.67 -1.94
N VAL A 134 4.69 -10.46 -2.78
CA VAL A 134 6.08 -10.76 -2.42
C VAL A 134 6.71 -9.49 -1.90
N PRO A 135 6.93 -9.32 -0.58
CA PRO A 135 7.84 -8.29 -0.12
C PRO A 135 9.24 -8.64 -0.64
N ASP A 136 9.94 -7.68 -1.21
CA ASP A 136 11.24 -7.88 -1.82
C ASP A 136 12.19 -6.76 -1.37
N THR A 137 13.31 -7.15 -0.79
CA THR A 137 14.36 -6.24 -0.33
C THR A 137 15.54 -6.19 -1.30
N ASP A 138 15.52 -6.99 -2.36
CA ASP A 138 16.66 -7.14 -3.28
C ASP A 138 16.94 -5.83 -4.03
N GLY A 139 18.21 -5.37 -3.95
CA GLY A 139 18.67 -4.14 -4.61
C GLY A 139 18.24 -2.83 -3.92
N LEU A 140 17.63 -2.90 -2.74
CA LEU A 140 17.27 -1.73 -1.94
C LEU A 140 18.34 -1.44 -0.90
N SER A 141 18.66 -0.15 -0.71
CA SER A 141 19.52 0.28 0.39
C SER A 141 18.78 0.23 1.71
N PRO A 142 19.46 0.11 2.87
CA PRO A 142 18.78 0.23 4.16
C PRO A 142 17.96 1.53 4.25
N CYS A 143 16.83 1.47 4.94
CA CYS A 143 15.99 2.64 5.16
C CYS A 143 16.82 3.76 5.79
N SER A 144 16.84 4.93 5.15
CA SER A 144 17.56 6.12 5.61
C SER A 144 16.63 7.17 6.21
N LEU A 145 15.34 6.86 6.37
CA LEU A 145 14.35 7.78 6.92
C LEU A 145 14.61 8.05 8.40
N GLY A 146 14.17 9.24 8.85
CA GLY A 146 14.22 9.59 10.27
C GLY A 146 13.40 8.62 11.13
N LYS A 147 13.65 8.61 12.45
CA LYS A 147 13.04 7.67 13.42
C LYS A 147 11.51 7.68 13.51
N LYS A 148 10.82 8.60 12.82
CA LYS A 148 9.36 8.82 12.87
C LYS A 148 8.82 9.22 11.50
N GLN A 149 9.18 8.47 10.47
CA GLN A 149 8.74 8.74 9.11
C GLN A 149 8.48 7.44 8.37
N THR A 150 7.34 7.40 7.69
CA THR A 150 7.00 6.38 6.71
C THR A 150 6.87 7.05 5.36
N ARG A 151 7.52 6.48 4.34
CA ARG A 151 7.39 6.87 2.94
C ARG A 151 6.88 5.68 2.14
N MET A 152 5.93 5.93 1.26
CA MET A 152 5.42 4.98 0.28
C MET A 152 5.57 5.59 -1.10
N ILE A 153 6.16 4.85 -2.02
CA ILE A 153 6.41 5.27 -3.40
C ILE A 153 5.60 4.35 -4.30
N PHE A 154 4.83 4.95 -5.20
CA PHE A 154 3.98 4.25 -6.15
C PHE A 154 4.37 4.64 -7.58
N PRO A 155 5.34 3.94 -8.19
CA PRO A 155 5.71 4.16 -9.59
C PRO A 155 4.54 3.91 -10.54
N PHE A 156 4.39 4.69 -11.60
CA PHE A 156 3.39 4.50 -12.65
C PHE A 156 3.81 3.42 -13.65
N ASP A 157 4.15 2.24 -13.13
CA ASP A 157 4.65 1.08 -13.88
C ASP A 157 3.54 0.07 -14.23
N ASN A 158 2.27 0.37 -13.95
CA ASN A 158 1.15 -0.49 -14.35
C ASN A 158 0.89 -0.41 -15.87
N PRO A 159 1.09 -1.51 -16.63
CA PRO A 159 0.92 -1.50 -18.10
C PRO A 159 -0.51 -1.17 -18.56
N ARG A 160 -1.51 -1.32 -17.68
CA ARG A 160 -2.92 -1.04 -17.97
C ARG A 160 -3.29 0.43 -17.76
N LYS A 161 -2.43 1.23 -17.12
CA LYS A 161 -2.69 2.64 -16.82
C LYS A 161 -1.45 3.49 -17.12
N PRO A 162 -1.44 4.21 -18.27
CA PRO A 162 -0.34 5.11 -18.61
C PRO A 162 -0.12 6.21 -17.56
N PRO A 163 1.12 6.69 -17.37
CA PRO A 163 1.45 7.76 -16.41
C PRO A 163 0.57 9.00 -16.53
N GLU A 164 0.34 9.51 -17.74
CA GLU A 164 -0.50 10.71 -17.98
C GLU A 164 -1.92 10.57 -17.40
N LYS A 165 -2.50 9.38 -17.52
CA LYS A 165 -3.83 9.06 -16.97
C LYS A 165 -3.77 8.96 -15.45
N ALA A 166 -2.73 8.32 -14.91
CA ALA A 166 -2.50 8.23 -13.46
C ALA A 166 -2.37 9.63 -12.83
N ILE A 167 -1.53 10.49 -13.39
CA ILE A 167 -1.34 11.89 -12.95
C ILE A 167 -2.66 12.65 -12.98
N THR A 168 -3.41 12.54 -14.08
CA THR A 168 -4.70 13.24 -14.23
C THR A 168 -5.71 12.80 -13.17
N GLU A 169 -5.83 11.49 -12.93
CA GLU A 169 -6.72 10.93 -11.91
C GLU A 169 -6.29 11.35 -10.49
N ILE A 170 -5.02 11.16 -10.15
CA ILE A 170 -4.48 11.47 -8.81
C ILE A 170 -4.54 12.96 -8.54
N SER A 171 -4.15 13.82 -9.49
CA SER A 171 -4.23 15.29 -9.35
C SER A 171 -5.67 15.75 -9.10
N ARG A 172 -6.64 15.17 -9.81
CA ARG A 172 -8.06 15.46 -9.58
C ARG A 172 -8.48 15.04 -8.18
N ASN A 173 -8.13 13.84 -7.75
CA ASN A 173 -8.51 13.31 -6.43
C ASN A 173 -7.86 14.12 -5.29
N LEU A 174 -6.58 14.49 -5.42
CA LEU A 174 -5.88 15.33 -4.45
C LEU A 174 -6.49 16.74 -4.35
N LYS A 175 -6.94 17.33 -5.47
CA LYS A 175 -7.66 18.61 -5.45
C LYS A 175 -9.06 18.50 -4.84
N GLN A 176 -9.66 17.31 -4.88
CA GLN A 176 -10.96 17.02 -4.30
C GLN A 176 -10.90 16.63 -2.82
N LEU A 177 -9.71 16.42 -2.24
CA LEU A 177 -9.51 16.35 -0.79
C LEU A 177 -9.96 17.69 -0.20
N ASN A 178 -11.23 17.74 0.19
CA ASN A 178 -11.86 18.93 0.73
C ASN A 178 -11.41 19.16 2.17
N GLU A 179 -11.57 20.40 2.65
CA GLU A 179 -11.29 20.75 4.06
C GLU A 179 -12.11 19.89 5.04
N SER A 180 -13.27 19.36 4.62
CA SER A 180 -14.06 18.45 5.46
C SER A 180 -13.39 17.10 5.69
N THR A 181 -12.42 16.68 4.87
CA THR A 181 -11.63 15.46 5.16
C THR A 181 -10.85 15.64 6.46
N LEU A 182 -10.33 16.84 6.73
CA LEU A 182 -9.66 17.15 8.01
C LEU A 182 -10.65 17.17 9.19
N LEU A 183 -11.94 17.45 8.98
CA LEU A 183 -12.94 17.45 10.06
C LEU A 183 -13.20 16.05 10.63
N PHE A 184 -12.90 15.00 9.87
CA PHE A 184 -13.07 13.60 10.29
C PHE A 184 -11.78 12.94 10.78
N LEU A 185 -10.64 13.64 10.69
CA LEU A 185 -9.34 13.17 11.16
C LEU A 185 -9.06 13.74 12.55
N SER A 186 -8.59 12.91 13.48
CA SER A 186 -8.35 13.30 14.87
C SER A 186 -6.91 13.76 15.10
N ASN A 187 -5.95 13.19 14.38
CA ASN A 187 -4.52 13.40 14.57
C ASN A 187 -3.90 14.24 13.47
N ILE A 188 -4.25 13.99 12.20
CA ILE A 188 -3.69 14.71 11.05
C ILE A 188 -4.20 16.16 11.04
N ARG A 189 -3.27 17.12 11.13
CA ARG A 189 -3.54 18.56 11.14
C ARG A 189 -3.03 19.28 9.89
N LYS A 190 -2.23 18.59 9.07
CA LYS A 190 -1.60 19.11 7.86
C LYS A 190 -1.51 18.03 6.80
N ILE A 191 -1.90 18.38 5.57
CA ILE A 191 -1.75 17.59 4.34
C ILE A 191 -0.92 18.43 3.36
#